data_AF-A0A0C2IE11-F1
#
_entry.id   AF-A0A0C2IE11-F1
#
_cell.length_a   1.000
_cell.length_b   1.000
_cell.length_c   1.000
_cell.angle_alpha   90.00
_cell.angle_beta   90.00
_cell.angle_gamma   90.00
#
_symmetry.space_group_name_H-M   'P 1'
#
loop_
_entity.id
_entity.type
_entity.pdbx_description
1 polymer ?
#
loop_
_entity_poly.entity_id
_entity_poly.type
_entity_poly.pdbx_seq_one_letter_code
_entity_poly.pdbx_strand_id
1 'polypeptide(L)'
;MAYAQCFDARLTKDRGPSLIEPYHKDGVRVVVRDRFSTHPSAVLLIEERSSGSSIKVFESMSNFPLRPPAVLNAAEHCISG
;
A
#
# COMPACT_ATOMS: atom_id res chain seq x y z
N MET A 1 11.89 3.09 -5.42
CA MET A 1 11.95 1.92 -4.49
C MET A 1 11.86 2.24 -3.00
N ALA A 2 12.44 3.34 -2.49
CA ALA A 2 12.41 3.67 -1.05
C ALA A 2 10.98 3.76 -0.46
N TYR A 3 10.03 4.29 -1.24
CA TYR A 3 8.63 4.40 -0.85
C TYR A 3 7.96 3.05 -0.54
N ALA A 4 8.13 2.06 -1.43
CA ALA A 4 7.53 0.74 -1.24
C ALA A 4 8.06 0.03 0.03
N GLN A 5 9.34 0.23 0.35
CA GLN A 5 9.95 -0.31 1.56
C GLN A 5 9.43 0.38 2.84
N CYS A 6 9.31 1.71 2.85
CA CYS A 6 8.69 2.44 3.96
C CYS A 6 7.27 1.95 4.23
N PHE A 7 6.50 1.80 3.15
CA PHE A 7 5.12 1.39 3.21
C PHE A 7 4.96 -0.05 3.74
N ASP A 8 5.73 -1.00 3.21
CA ASP A 8 5.66 -2.41 3.66
C ASP A 8 6.15 -2.56 5.10
N ALA A 9 7.22 -1.87 5.51
CA ALA A 9 7.72 -1.89 6.88
C ALA A 9 6.71 -1.35 7.92
N ARG A 10 5.80 -0.47 7.51
CA ARG A 10 4.75 0.04 8.40
C ARG A 10 3.60 -0.95 8.55
N LEU A 11 3.22 -1.62 7.47
CA LEU A 11 2.06 -2.52 7.45
C LEU A 11 2.39 -3.92 7.98
N THR A 12 3.61 -4.40 7.76
CA THR A 12 4.11 -5.69 8.26
C THR A 12 3.99 -5.83 9.77
N LYS A 13 4.13 -4.73 10.52
CA LYS A 13 3.99 -4.72 11.99
C LYS A 13 2.65 -5.27 12.48
N ASP A 14 1.58 -5.10 11.70
CA ASP A 14 0.22 -5.44 12.13
C ASP A 14 -0.40 -6.63 11.38
N ARG A 15 0.02 -6.92 10.13
CA ARG A 15 -0.73 -7.78 9.19
C ARG A 15 0.11 -8.79 8.40
N GLY A 16 1.44 -8.78 8.58
CA GLY A 16 2.38 -9.58 7.79
C GLY A 16 2.82 -8.91 6.47
N PRO A 17 3.74 -9.54 5.71
CA PRO A 17 4.34 -8.94 4.52
C PRO A 17 3.34 -8.76 3.38
N SER A 18 3.46 -7.62 2.68
CA SER A 18 2.71 -7.35 1.46
C SER A 18 3.32 -8.13 0.29
N LEU A 19 2.49 -8.52 -0.66
CA LEU A 19 2.98 -9.09 -1.92
C LEU A 19 3.33 -7.93 -2.86
N ILE A 20 4.58 -7.89 -3.32
CA ILE A 20 5.09 -6.85 -4.21
C ILE A 20 5.31 -7.46 -5.60
N GLU A 21 4.64 -6.90 -6.60
CA GLU A 21 4.68 -7.39 -7.99
C GLU A 21 5.03 -6.24 -8.95
N PRO A 22 5.68 -6.53 -10.09
CA PRO A 22 5.86 -5.55 -11.15
C PRO A 22 4.52 -5.02 -11.68
N TYR A 23 4.43 -3.73 -11.98
CA TYR A 23 3.23 -3.09 -12.53
C TYR A 23 3.61 -2.05 -13.58
N HIS A 24 3.17 -2.23 -14.84
CA HIS A 24 3.64 -1.44 -16.00
C HIS A 24 5.18 -1.49 -16.18
N LYS A 25 5.71 -0.68 -17.11
CA LYS A 25 7.16 -0.69 -17.45
C LYS A 25 8.06 -0.31 -16.28
N ASP A 26 7.64 0.66 -15.45
CA ASP A 26 8.49 1.27 -14.41
C ASP A 26 7.74 1.44 -13.07
N GLY A 27 6.77 0.57 -12.79
CA GLY A 27 5.94 0.65 -11.59
C GLY A 27 5.87 -0.66 -10.80
N VAL A 28 5.26 -0.57 -9.64
CA VAL A 28 5.11 -1.65 -8.66
C VAL A 28 3.69 -1.67 -8.14
N ARG A 29 3.11 -2.87 -8.08
CA ARG A 29 1.85 -3.16 -7.40
C ARG A 29 2.15 -3.79 -6.05
N VAL A 30 1.60 -3.22 -4.99
CA VAL A 30 1.69 -3.76 -3.63
C VAL A 30 0.31 -4.25 -3.21
N VAL A 31 0.17 -5.55 -3.04
CA VAL A 31 -1.06 -6.18 -2.56
C VAL A 31 -0.95 -6.36 -1.05
N VAL A 32 -1.78 -5.64 -0.31
CA VAL A 32 -1.78 -5.62 1.14
C VAL A 32 -2.72 -6.70 1.66
N ARG A 33 -2.21 -7.58 2.53
CA ARG A 33 -3.02 -8.57 3.22
C ARG A 33 -3.84 -7.92 4.34
N ASP A 34 -5.05 -8.43 4.54
CA ASP A 34 -5.84 -8.09 5.71
C ASP A 34 -5.22 -8.62 7.01
N ARG A 35 -5.56 -7.99 8.13
CA ARG A 35 -5.03 -8.38 9.45
C ARG A 35 -5.56 -9.73 9.93
N PHE A 36 -6.81 -10.04 9.59
CA PHE A 36 -7.55 -11.19 10.15
C PHE A 36 -7.94 -12.22 9.09
N SER A 37 -7.60 -12.00 7.82
CA SER A 37 -7.91 -12.91 6.73
C SER A 37 -6.76 -13.01 5.74
N THR A 38 -6.79 -14.05 4.90
CA THR A 38 -5.85 -14.21 3.79
C THR A 38 -6.25 -13.39 2.56
N HIS A 39 -7.37 -12.69 2.62
CA HIS A 39 -7.87 -11.87 1.53
C HIS A 39 -7.10 -10.54 1.45
N PRO A 40 -6.94 -9.98 0.24
CA PRO A 40 -6.35 -8.66 0.08
C PRO A 40 -7.28 -7.59 0.68
N SER A 41 -6.75 -6.76 1.57
CA SER A 41 -7.48 -5.60 2.12
C SER A 41 -7.27 -4.33 1.31
N ALA A 42 -6.18 -4.24 0.55
CA ALA A 42 -5.91 -3.08 -0.29
C ALA A 42 -4.91 -3.41 -1.41
N VAL A 43 -4.90 -2.56 -2.43
CA VAL A 43 -3.91 -2.58 -3.49
C VAL A 43 -3.33 -1.17 -3.63
N LEU A 44 -2.00 -1.07 -3.65
CA LEU A 44 -1.28 0.14 -4.03
C LEU A 44 -0.67 -0.02 -5.40
N LEU A 45 -0.81 1.01 -6.22
CA LEU A 45 -0.10 1.13 -7.49
C LEU A 45 0.86 2.31 -7.36
N ILE A 46 2.15 2.03 -7.56
CA ILE A 46 3.23 3.00 -7.49
C ILE A 46 3.84 3.05 -8.88
N GLU A 47 3.79 4.22 -9.52
CA GLU A 47 4.40 4.45 -10.83
C GLU A 47 5.47 5.54 -10.68
N GLU A 48 6.72 5.24 -11.05
CA GLU A 48 7.78 6.24 -11.11
C GLU A 48 7.69 6.99 -12.46
N ARG A 49 7.74 8.32 -12.41
CA ARG A 49 7.69 9.22 -13.57
C ARG A 49 8.83 10.23 -13.47
N SER A 50 9.25 10.80 -14.59
CA SER A 50 10.35 11.77 -14.63
C SER A 50 10.14 13.01 -13.74
N SER A 51 8.90 13.32 -13.36
CA SER A 51 8.53 14.43 -12.47
C SER A 51 8.08 14.00 -11.06
N GLY A 52 8.38 12.76 -10.64
CA GLY A 52 8.10 12.25 -9.29
C GLY A 52 7.47 10.86 -9.26
N SER A 53 6.65 10.58 -8.25
CA SER A 53 5.90 9.31 -8.17
C SER A 53 4.40 9.56 -8.26
N SER A 54 3.67 8.64 -8.87
CA SER A 54 2.21 8.56 -8.85
C SER A 54 1.83 7.37 -7.96
N ILE A 55 1.05 7.62 -6.92
CA ILE A 55 0.64 6.61 -5.95
C ILE A 55 -0.89 6.57 -5.96
N LYS A 56 -1.46 5.41 -6.26
CA LYS A 56 -2.90 5.16 -6.20
C LYS A 56 -3.18 4.09 -5.16
N VAL A 57 -4.02 4.42 -4.18
CA VAL A 57 -4.43 3.53 -3.10
C VAL A 57 -5.86 3.06 -3.37
N PHE A 58 -6.05 1.75 -3.41
CA PHE A 58 -7.36 1.11 -3.49
C PHE A 58 -7.56 0.29 -2.22
N GLU A 59 -8.12 0.90 -1.19
CA GLU A 59 -8.53 0.16 0.01
C GLU A 59 -9.88 -0.52 -0.21
N SER A 60 -9.94 -1.80 0.12
CA SER A 60 -11.21 -2.46 0.35
C SER A 60 -11.79 -1.85 1.62
N MET A 61 -12.77 -0.97 1.44
CA MET A 61 -13.67 -0.58 2.51
C MET A 61 -14.39 -1.86 2.94
N SER A 62 -13.86 -2.51 3.98
CA SER A 62 -14.69 -3.32 4.86
C SER A 62 -15.95 -2.48 5.12
N ASN A 63 -17.15 -3.06 5.09
CA ASN A 63 -18.43 -2.37 5.33
C ASN A 63 -18.57 -1.78 6.76
N PHE A 64 -17.44 -1.37 7.35
CA PHE A 64 -17.23 -0.89 8.69
C PHE A 64 -16.80 0.58 8.58
N PRO A 65 -17.76 1.52 8.60
CA PRO A 65 -17.48 2.96 8.46
C PRO A 65 -16.58 3.53 9.56
N LEU A 66 -16.32 2.77 10.63
CA LEU A 66 -15.44 3.13 11.75
C LEU A 66 -14.01 2.58 11.62
N ARG A 67 -13.70 1.79 10.58
CA ARG A 67 -12.34 1.24 10.41
C ARG A 67 -11.42 2.39 9.96
N PRO A 68 -10.40 2.78 10.75
CA PRO A 68 -9.45 3.80 10.31
C PRO A 68 -8.74 3.32 9.03
N PRO A 69 -8.51 4.19 8.04
CA PRO A 69 -7.94 3.84 6.74
C PRO A 69 -6.44 3.61 6.90
N ALA A 70 -6.10 2.44 7.44
CA ALA A 70 -4.77 2.17 7.93
C ALA A 70 -3.75 1.96 6.80
N VAL A 71 -4.21 1.73 5.56
CA VAL A 71 -3.34 1.74 4.38
C VAL A 71 -3.17 3.16 3.84
N LEU A 72 -4.23 3.98 3.79
CA LEU A 72 -4.09 5.40 3.44
C LEU A 72 -3.14 6.12 4.39
N ASN A 73 -3.31 5.95 5.70
CA ASN A 73 -2.44 6.56 6.71
C ASN A 73 -0.97 6.12 6.55
N ALA A 74 -0.74 4.85 6.20
CA ALA A 74 0.62 4.37 5.92
C ALA A 74 1.20 4.99 4.65
N ALA A 75 0.38 5.16 3.61
CA ALA A 75 0.77 5.81 2.37
C ALA A 75 1.13 7.28 2.58
N GLU A 76 0.28 8.06 3.25
CA GLU A 76 0.51 9.49 3.54
C GLU A 76 1.78 9.71 4.38
N HIS A 77 2.04 8.83 5.34
CA HIS A 77 3.24 8.90 6.16
C HIS A 77 4.52 8.72 5.35
N CYS A 78 4.52 7.83 4.34
CA CYS A 78 5.67 7.59 3.50
C CYS A 78 5.83 8.63 2.36
N ILE A 79 4.80 9.42 2.06
CA ILE A 79 4.89 10.57 1.12
C ILE A 79 5.53 11.79 1.80
N SER A 80 5.32 11.96 3.11
CA SER A 80 5.76 13.13 3.89
C SER A 80 7.13 12.98 4.56
N GLY A 81 7.84 11.88 4.28
CA GLY A 81 9.17 11.56 4.82
C GLY A 81 10.33 12.06 3.95
#